data_AF-A0A2G8MRZ0-F1
#
_entry.id   AF-A0A2G8MRZ0-F1
#
_cell.length_a   1.000
_cell.length_b   1.000
_cell.length_c   1.000
_cell.angle_alpha   90.00
_cell.angle_beta   90.00
_cell.angle_gamma   90.00
#
_symmetry.space_group_name_H-M   'P 1'
#
loop_
_entity.id
_entity.type
_entity.pdbx_description
1 polymer ?
#
loop_
_entity_poly.entity_id
_entity_poly.type
_entity_poly.pdbx_seq_one_letter_code
_entity_poly.pdbx_strand_id
1 'polypeptide(L)'
;MMRMLAAALLIAAGPAMAETVLVEPGDGHQYVGDRFNARSVSQVLYEDRPCQLPLVNAQHMREYSTTTIAIPMKACWGRLIGGGVTIVFENGLTRSGYEEAYVVTSIDKDGNGVVKKSIYKKRNQP
;
A
#
# COMPACT_ATOMS: atom_id res chain seq x y z
N MET A 1 1.46 -13.42 56.68
CA MET A 1 1.91 -14.04 55.41
C MET A 1 1.08 -13.44 54.27
N MET A 2 1.54 -12.34 53.67
CA MET A 2 0.81 -11.68 52.59
C MET A 2 1.24 -12.31 51.26
N ARG A 3 0.27 -12.94 50.58
CA ARG A 3 0.46 -13.64 49.30
C ARG A 3 0.88 -12.66 48.20
N MET A 4 1.80 -13.13 47.37
CA MET A 4 2.41 -12.46 46.23
C MET A 4 1.37 -11.79 45.31
N LEU A 5 1.52 -10.49 45.06
CA LEU A 5 0.97 -9.85 43.87
C LEU A 5 2.01 -9.94 42.74
N ALA A 6 1.85 -10.93 41.87
CA ALA A 6 2.45 -10.93 40.54
C ALA A 6 1.31 -10.69 39.54
N ALA A 7 0.97 -9.42 39.32
CA ALA A 7 0.07 -9.03 38.24
C ALA A 7 0.86 -9.11 36.93
N ALA A 8 0.54 -10.12 36.12
CA ALA A 8 1.13 -10.35 34.82
C ALA A 8 0.92 -9.12 33.91
N LEU A 9 2.01 -8.51 33.46
CA LEU A 9 1.99 -7.63 32.29
C LEU A 9 1.68 -8.51 31.07
N LEU A 10 0.40 -8.57 30.68
CA LEU A 10 0.03 -8.95 29.33
C LEU A 10 0.44 -7.78 28.42
N ILE A 11 1.68 -7.80 27.94
CA ILE A 11 2.10 -6.97 26.82
C ILE A 11 1.28 -7.46 25.63
N ALA A 12 0.20 -6.76 25.33
CA ALA A 12 -0.54 -6.93 24.10
C ALA A 12 0.36 -6.51 22.94
N ALA A 13 1.19 -7.44 22.47
CA ALA A 13 1.79 -7.35 21.15
C ALA A 13 0.65 -7.52 20.15
N GLY A 14 -0.09 -6.43 19.91
CA GLY A 14 -1.02 -6.38 18.80
C GLY A 14 -0.26 -6.76 17.52
N PRO A 15 -0.87 -7.52 16.59
CA PRO A 15 -0.24 -7.74 15.30
C PRO A 15 0.09 -6.36 14.73
N ALA A 16 1.35 -6.12 14.39
CA ALA A 16 1.72 -4.97 13.58
C ALA A 16 0.94 -5.13 12.27
N MET A 17 -0.22 -4.45 12.18
CA MET A 17 -1.15 -4.59 11.06
C MET A 17 -0.41 -4.10 9.82
N ALA A 18 0.08 -5.05 9.03
CA ALA A 18 0.72 -4.74 7.78
C ALA A 18 -0.38 -4.36 6.77
N GLU A 19 -0.23 -3.23 6.12
CA GLU A 19 -1.20 -2.71 5.17
C GLU A 19 -0.98 -3.37 3.81
N THR A 20 -2.09 -3.69 3.12
CA THR A 20 -2.02 -4.15 1.74
C THR A 20 -2.06 -2.95 0.81
N VAL A 21 -1.12 -2.89 -0.13
CA VAL A 21 -1.02 -1.80 -1.09
C VAL A 21 -0.71 -2.31 -2.49
N LEU A 22 -1.04 -1.50 -3.49
CA LEU A 22 -0.56 -1.67 -4.86
C LEU A 22 0.56 -0.66 -5.13
N VAL A 23 1.63 -1.14 -5.77
CA VAL A 23 2.83 -0.33 -6.08
C VAL A 23 3.24 -0.63 -7.52
N GLU A 24 3.73 0.38 -8.24
CA GLU A 24 4.31 0.15 -9.56
C GLU A 24 5.56 -0.75 -9.44
N PRO A 25 5.71 -1.77 -10.30
CA PRO A 25 6.90 -2.60 -10.32
C PRO A 25 8.14 -1.78 -10.69
N GLY A 26 9.26 -2.07 -10.04
CA GLY A 26 10.55 -1.49 -10.37
C GLY A 26 11.70 -2.28 -9.76
N ASP A 27 12.92 -1.79 -9.95
CA ASP A 27 14.12 -2.45 -9.45
C ASP A 27 14.02 -2.69 -7.94
N GLY A 28 14.20 -3.95 -7.54
CA GLY A 28 14.15 -4.39 -6.13
C GLY A 28 12.74 -4.52 -5.52
N HIS A 29 11.66 -4.33 -6.29
CA HIS A 29 10.28 -4.48 -5.83
C HIS A 29 9.33 -4.94 -6.94
N GLN A 30 9.81 -5.83 -7.80
CA GLN A 30 9.06 -6.31 -8.96
C GLN A 30 8.52 -7.73 -8.75
N TYR A 31 9.23 -8.57 -7.99
CA TYR A 31 8.96 -9.99 -7.90
C TYR A 31 8.49 -10.40 -6.50
N VAL A 32 7.70 -11.47 -6.42
CA VAL A 32 7.25 -12.03 -5.12
C VAL A 32 8.45 -12.32 -4.22
N GLY A 33 8.35 -11.86 -2.96
CA GLY A 33 9.39 -11.99 -1.95
C GLY A 33 10.42 -10.86 -1.93
N ASP A 34 10.46 -10.00 -2.94
CA ASP A 34 11.29 -8.80 -2.92
C ASP A 34 10.91 -7.91 -1.73
N ARG A 35 11.93 -7.33 -1.11
CA ARG A 35 11.80 -6.46 0.06
C ARG A 35 12.32 -5.08 -0.29
N PHE A 36 11.58 -4.05 0.09
CA PHE A 36 11.92 -2.67 -0.22
C PHE A 36 11.44 -1.72 0.86
N ASN A 37 11.92 -0.48 0.83
CA ASN A 37 11.40 0.59 1.67
C ASN A 37 10.26 1.29 0.92
N ALA A 38 9.06 1.38 1.49
CA ALA A 38 7.91 2.03 0.86
C ALA A 38 8.18 3.50 0.48
N ARG A 39 9.15 4.17 1.11
CA ARG A 39 9.56 5.54 0.76
C ARG A 39 10.35 5.60 -0.55
N SER A 40 10.89 4.48 -1.04
CA SER A 40 11.65 4.44 -2.29
C SER A 40 10.78 4.35 -3.54
N VAL A 41 9.47 4.16 -3.39
CA VAL A 41 8.55 4.05 -4.52
C VAL A 41 7.89 5.40 -4.82
N SER A 42 7.52 5.63 -6.07
CA SER A 42 6.90 6.87 -6.55
C SER A 42 5.51 7.10 -5.98
N GLN A 43 4.74 6.01 -5.92
CA GLN A 43 3.33 6.03 -5.59
C GLN A 43 2.92 4.75 -4.86
N VAL A 44 1.94 4.92 -3.97
CA VAL A 44 1.36 3.84 -3.17
C VAL A 44 -0.15 3.99 -3.20
N LEU A 45 -0.83 2.90 -3.59
CA LEU A 45 -2.28 2.78 -3.65
C LEU A 45 -2.71 1.91 -2.46
N TYR A 46 -3.20 2.52 -1.38
CA TYR A 46 -3.60 1.77 -0.19
C TYR A 46 -4.95 1.07 -0.41
N GLU A 47 -5.08 -0.19 -0.03
CA GLU A 47 -6.35 -0.93 -0.23
C GLU A 47 -7.39 -0.63 0.84
N ASP A 48 -6.94 -0.35 2.07
CA ASP A 48 -7.82 -0.26 3.24
C ASP A 48 -8.02 1.18 3.73
N ARG A 49 -7.13 2.11 3.38
CA ARG A 49 -7.24 3.51 3.81
C ARG A 49 -8.34 4.24 3.05
N PRO A 50 -9.29 4.89 3.74
CA PRO A 50 -10.36 5.63 3.08
C PRO A 50 -9.83 6.84 2.32
N CYS A 51 -10.45 7.14 1.18
CA CYS A 51 -10.22 8.40 0.48
C CYS A 51 -10.67 9.59 1.36
N GLN A 52 -9.81 10.62 1.46
CA GLN A 52 -10.09 11.84 2.23
C GLN A 52 -10.40 13.06 1.36
N LEU A 53 -10.38 12.92 0.03
CA LEU A 53 -10.76 14.02 -0.85
C LEU A 53 -12.27 14.27 -0.78
N PRO A 54 -12.73 15.53 -0.89
CA PRO A 54 -14.14 15.90 -0.83
C PRO A 54 -14.86 15.57 -2.16
N LEU A 55 -14.80 14.32 -2.58
CA LEU A 55 -15.44 13.81 -3.79
C LEU A 55 -16.78 13.16 -3.44
N VAL A 56 -17.80 13.32 -4.29
CA VAL A 56 -19.12 12.68 -4.10
C VAL A 56 -18.99 11.17 -3.90
N ASN A 57 -18.09 10.52 -4.62
CA ASN A 57 -17.86 9.08 -4.56
C ASN A 57 -16.69 8.65 -3.65
N ALA A 58 -16.18 9.53 -2.78
CA ALA A 58 -15.00 9.25 -1.94
C ALA A 58 -15.15 7.96 -1.11
N GLN A 59 -16.36 7.65 -0.62
CA GLN A 59 -16.67 6.44 0.13
C GLN A 59 -16.35 5.13 -0.62
N HIS A 60 -16.36 5.15 -1.95
CA HIS A 60 -16.05 4.01 -2.81
C HIS A 60 -14.59 3.99 -3.28
N MET A 61 -13.78 4.95 -2.83
CA MET A 61 -12.38 5.11 -3.21
C MET A 61 -11.45 4.92 -2.01
N ARG A 62 -10.15 4.86 -2.28
CA ARG A 62 -9.09 4.65 -1.29
C ARG A 62 -7.99 5.67 -1.44
N GLU A 63 -7.18 5.80 -0.39
CA GLU A 63 -6.05 6.72 -0.35
C GLU A 63 -4.98 6.34 -1.39
N TYR A 64 -4.53 7.35 -2.13
CA TYR A 64 -3.32 7.29 -2.95
C TYR A 64 -2.32 8.29 -2.38
N SER A 65 -1.05 7.89 -2.28
CA SER A 65 0.04 8.79 -1.85
C SER A 65 1.21 8.75 -2.82
N THR A 66 1.84 9.90 -3.03
CA THR A 66 3.15 10.02 -3.70
C THR A 66 4.23 10.29 -2.67
N THR A 67 5.30 9.50 -2.68
CA THR A 67 6.38 9.57 -1.68
C THR A 67 7.66 10.22 -2.21
N THR A 68 7.92 10.15 -3.52
CA THR A 68 9.17 10.66 -4.13
C THR A 68 9.00 11.97 -4.92
N ILE A 69 7.81 12.58 -4.91
CA ILE A 69 7.55 13.84 -5.62
C ILE A 69 7.78 15.02 -4.65
N ALA A 70 8.48 16.06 -5.12
CA ALA A 70 8.82 17.27 -4.35
C ALA A 70 7.59 17.97 -3.73
N ILE A 71 6.42 17.81 -4.35
CA ILE A 71 5.14 18.25 -3.81
C ILE A 71 4.28 16.99 -3.71
N PRO A 72 4.01 16.49 -2.49
CA PRO A 72 3.11 15.36 -2.29
C PRO A 72 1.74 15.72 -2.84
N MET A 73 1.27 15.01 -3.86
CA MET A 73 -0.07 15.19 -4.40
C MET A 73 -1.03 14.27 -3.64
N LYS A 74 -2.15 14.83 -3.18
CA LYS A 74 -3.24 14.01 -2.67
C LYS A 74 -4.07 13.49 -3.84
N ALA A 75 -4.35 12.20 -3.82
CA ALA A 75 -5.29 11.61 -4.75
C ALA A 75 -6.09 10.51 -4.05
N CYS A 76 -7.16 10.10 -4.71
CA CYS A 76 -7.87 8.89 -4.37
C CYS A 76 -7.86 7.94 -5.55
N TRP A 77 -7.86 6.64 -5.29
CA TRP A 77 -7.92 5.64 -6.34
C TRP A 77 -9.10 4.67 -6.11
N GLY A 78 -9.50 4.01 -7.18
CA GLY A 78 -10.56 3.00 -7.13
C GLY A 78 -10.44 2.00 -8.27
N ARG A 79 -11.04 0.84 -8.08
CA ARG A 79 -11.12 -0.21 -9.11
C ARG A 79 -12.30 0.07 -10.04
N LEU A 80 -12.09 -0.21 -11.31
CA LEU A 80 -13.10 -0.17 -12.37
C LEU A 80 -13.50 -1.60 -12.75
N ILE A 81 -14.66 -1.74 -13.36
CA ILE A 81 -15.10 -3.01 -13.95
C ILE A 81 -14.06 -3.47 -14.99
N GLY A 82 -13.75 -4.77 -15.01
CA GLY A 82 -12.81 -5.35 -15.97
C GLY A 82 -11.32 -5.23 -15.58
N GLY A 83 -11.00 -4.94 -14.31
CA GLY A 83 -9.62 -4.92 -13.82
C GLY A 83 -8.90 -3.59 -14.03
N GLY A 84 -9.62 -2.54 -14.45
CA GLY A 84 -9.06 -1.20 -14.53
C GLY A 84 -8.88 -0.56 -13.16
N VAL A 85 -8.02 0.45 -13.09
CA VAL A 85 -7.91 1.37 -11.96
C VAL A 85 -8.09 2.80 -12.43
N THR A 86 -8.64 3.65 -11.57
CA THR A 86 -8.68 5.10 -11.77
C THR A 86 -8.08 5.81 -10.57
N ILE A 87 -7.35 6.88 -10.82
CA ILE A 87 -6.78 7.78 -9.83
C ILE A 87 -7.35 9.16 -10.11
N VAL A 88 -7.94 9.78 -9.08
CA VAL A 88 -8.52 11.12 -9.10
C VAL A 88 -7.69 12.00 -8.19
N PHE A 89 -6.99 12.95 -8.78
CA PHE A 89 -6.14 13.90 -8.05
C PHE A 89 -6.98 15.02 -7.43
N GLU A 90 -6.44 15.67 -6.39
CA GLU A 90 -7.12 16.77 -5.70
C GLU A 90 -7.47 17.96 -6.60
N ASN A 91 -6.77 18.12 -7.73
CA ASN A 91 -7.05 19.14 -8.75
C ASN A 91 -8.12 18.70 -9.78
N GLY A 92 -8.75 17.55 -9.60
CA GLY A 92 -9.78 17.01 -10.48
C GLY A 92 -9.26 16.27 -11.71
N LEU A 93 -7.94 16.25 -11.96
CA LEU A 93 -7.38 15.42 -13.03
C LEU A 93 -7.59 13.95 -12.70
N THR A 94 -7.72 13.14 -13.76
CA THR A 94 -7.87 11.70 -13.65
C THR A 94 -6.82 10.97 -14.46
N ARG A 95 -6.36 9.83 -13.95
CA ARG A 95 -5.49 8.89 -14.66
C ARG A 95 -6.07 7.50 -14.53
N SER A 96 -6.06 6.75 -15.62
CA SER A 96 -6.55 5.36 -15.63
C SER A 96 -5.44 4.40 -16.06
N GLY A 97 -5.56 3.15 -15.64
CA GLY A 97 -4.64 2.08 -15.99
C GLY A 97 -5.26 0.72 -15.68
N TYR A 98 -4.39 -0.29 -15.62
CA TYR A 98 -4.77 -1.66 -15.30
C TYR A 98 -4.22 -2.07 -13.94
N GLU A 99 -5.00 -2.78 -13.14
CA GLU A 99 -4.58 -3.24 -11.80
C GLU A 99 -3.41 -4.23 -11.89
N GLU A 100 -3.38 -5.09 -12.91
CA GLU A 100 -2.30 -6.05 -13.11
C GLU A 100 -0.94 -5.42 -13.43
N ALA A 101 -0.92 -4.13 -13.79
CA ALA A 101 0.33 -3.38 -13.96
C ALA A 101 1.02 -3.08 -12.62
N TYR A 102 0.35 -3.30 -11.49
CA TYR A 102 0.88 -3.11 -10.15
C TYR A 102 1.26 -4.44 -9.50
N VAL A 103 2.16 -4.38 -8.52
CA VAL A 103 2.43 -5.49 -7.61
C VAL A 103 1.69 -5.29 -6.30
N VAL A 104 1.15 -6.38 -5.74
CA VAL A 104 0.52 -6.36 -4.41
C VAL A 104 1.61 -6.52 -3.37
N THR A 105 1.67 -5.58 -2.43
CA THR A 105 2.69 -5.52 -1.38
C THR A 105 2.02 -5.46 -0.02
N SER A 106 2.64 -6.08 0.97
CA SER A 106 2.34 -5.86 2.39
C SER A 106 3.39 -4.92 2.97
N ILE A 107 2.98 -3.79 3.54
CA ILE A 107 3.86 -2.78 4.16
C ILE A 107 3.64 -2.79 5.67
N ASP A 108 4.71 -2.97 6.46
CA ASP A 108 4.62 -2.85 7.91
C ASP A 108 4.61 -1.39 8.40
N LYS A 109 4.38 -1.20 9.70
CA LYS A 109 4.36 0.13 10.35
C LYS A 109 5.66 0.93 10.19
N ASP A 110 6.78 0.24 9.92
CA ASP A 110 8.10 0.86 9.77
C ASP A 110 8.38 1.21 8.30
N GLY A 111 7.44 0.90 7.40
CA GLY A 111 7.53 1.17 5.98
C GLY A 111 8.30 0.09 5.20
N ASN A 112 8.50 -1.10 5.77
CA ASN A 112 9.13 -2.20 5.05
C ASN A 112 8.07 -2.95 4.23
N GLY A 113 8.24 -2.92 2.91
CA GLY A 113 7.40 -3.60 1.94
C GLY A 113 7.91 -5.00 1.63
N VAL A 114 6.98 -5.95 1.46
CA VAL A 114 7.26 -7.27 0.87
C VAL A 114 6.26 -7.54 -0.25
N VAL A 115 6.74 -7.77 -1.46
CA VAL A 115 5.88 -8.11 -2.60
C VAL A 115 5.26 -9.49 -2.37
N LYS A 116 3.92 -9.56 -2.40
CA LYS A 116 3.12 -10.76 -2.16
C LYS A 116 2.56 -11.37 -3.45
N LYS A 117 2.24 -10.53 -4.44
CA LYS A 117 1.72 -10.96 -5.75
C LYS A 117 2.30 -10.07 -6.84
N SER A 118 2.71 -10.70 -7.93
CA SER A 118 3.25 -10.02 -9.10
C SER A 118 2.97 -10.85 -10.35
N ILE A 119 2.73 -10.18 -11.49
CA ILE A 119 2.66 -10.84 -12.80
C ILE A 119 4.05 -11.17 -13.36
N TYR A 120 5.11 -10.56 -12.82
CA TYR A 120 6.48 -10.77 -13.24
C TYR A 120 7.06 -12.01 -12.59
N LYS A 121 7.79 -12.80 -13.38
CA LYS A 121 8.49 -13.99 -12.93
C LYS A 121 9.99 -13.71 -12.91
N LYS A 122 10.68 -14.02 -11.80
CA LYS A 122 12.14 -14.05 -11.80
C LYS A 122 12.57 -15.05 -12.87
N ARG A 123 13.31 -14.61 -13.88
CA ARG A 123 14.06 -15.57 -14.70
C ARG A 123 15.13 -16.15 -13.77
N ASN A 124 15.25 -17.47 -13.74
CA ASN A 124 16.38 -18.11 -13.08
C ASN A 124 17.65 -17.46 -13.65
N GLN A 125 18.39 -16.72 -12.83
CA GLN A 125 19.73 -16.30 -13.20
C GLN A 125 20.55 -17.59 -13.39
N PRO A 126 21.30 -17.73 -14.50
CA PRO A 126 22.17 -18.88 -14.70
C PRO A 126 23.23 -18.98 -13.58
#